data_AF-A0A957Z312-F1
#
_entry.id   AF-A0A957Z312-F1
#
_cell.length_a   1.000
_cell.length_b   1.000
_cell.length_c   1.000
_cell.angle_alpha   90.00
_cell.angle_beta   90.00
_cell.angle_gamma   90.00
#
_symmetry.space_group_name_H-M   'P 1'
#
loop_
_entity.id
_entity.type
_entity.pdbx_description
1 polymer ?
#
loop_
_entity_poly.entity_id
_entity_poly.type
_entity_poly.pdbx_seq_one_letter_code
_entity_poly.pdbx_strand_id
1 'polypeptide(L)' 'LFYVGMTRARRQLVLTRARRRFLFGQVQENPVSPFVEDIDRALKELQSAREHTRPALPEQILLSLF' A
#
# COMPACT_ATOMS: atom_id res chain seq x y z
N LEU A 1 -7.72 17.66 -7.42
CA LEU A 1 -7.93 16.55 -8.37
C LEU A 1 -8.68 15.36 -7.78
N PHE A 2 -8.60 15.10 -6.46
CA PHE A 2 -9.17 13.91 -5.83
C PHE A 2 -10.67 13.70 -6.12
N TYR A 3 -11.50 14.75 -5.98
CA TYR A 3 -12.94 14.70 -6.27
C TYR A 3 -13.27 14.17 -7.68
N VAL A 4 -12.54 14.65 -8.70
CA VAL A 4 -12.74 14.21 -10.08
C VAL A 4 -12.38 12.72 -10.23
N GLY A 5 -11.34 12.25 -9.56
CA GLY A 5 -10.98 10.83 -9.54
C GLY A 5 -12.07 9.97 -8.87
N MET A 6 -12.62 10.44 -7.74
CA MET A 6 -13.70 9.74 -7.02
C MET A 6 -14.94 9.56 -7.90
N THR A 7 -15.36 10.60 -8.63
CA THR A 7 -16.57 10.55 -9.46
C THR A 7 -16.42 9.75 -10.76
N ARG A 8 -15.22 9.23 -11.08
CA ARG A 8 -15.04 8.27 -12.18
C ARG A 8 -15.52 6.86 -11.81
N ALA A 9 -15.49 6.50 -10.54
CA ALA A 9 -15.97 5.20 -10.08
C ALA A 9 -17.50 5.17 -10.11
N ARG A 10 -18.08 4.19 -10.82
CA ARG A 10 -19.55 4.03 -10.93
C ARG A 10 -20.16 3.11 -9.89
N ARG A 11 -19.41 2.10 -9.41
CA ARG A 11 -19.92 1.05 -8.51
C ARG A 11 -19.09 0.89 -7.25
N GLN A 12 -17.77 0.84 -7.40
CA GLN A 12 -16.85 0.67 -6.28
C GLN A 12 -15.61 1.54 -6.49
N LEU A 13 -15.19 2.22 -5.42
CA LEU A 13 -13.96 3.00 -5.37
C LEU A 13 -12.99 2.31 -4.42
N VAL A 14 -11.79 1.99 -4.91
CA VAL A 14 -10.73 1.41 -4.10
C VAL A 14 -9.58 2.40 -4.04
N LEU A 15 -9.20 2.80 -2.82
CA LEU A 15 -8.08 3.69 -2.57
C LEU A 15 -6.95 2.90 -1.92
N THR A 16 -5.72 3.06 -2.42
CA THR A 16 -4.55 2.36 -1.91
C THR A 16 -3.48 3.36 -1.48
N ARG A 17 -2.68 2.96 -0.49
CA ARG A 17 -1.48 3.69 -0.09
C ARG A 17 -0.33 2.73 0.15
N ALA A 18 0.89 3.19 -0.12
CA ALA A 18 2.09 2.50 0.32
C ALA A 18 2.54 3.09 1.67
N ARG A 19 2.88 2.23 2.63
CA ARG A 19 3.54 2.69 3.88
C ARG A 19 4.95 3.20 3.59
N ARG A 20 5.68 2.52 2.70
CA ARG A 20 7.07 2.81 2.33
C ARG A 20 7.22 2.68 0.81
N ARG A 21 7.79 3.68 0.15
CA ARG A 21 7.97 3.70 -1.31
C ARG A 21 9.32 4.30 -1.68
N PHE A 22 9.99 3.73 -2.68
CA PHE A 22 11.19 4.32 -3.26
C PHE A 22 10.78 5.36 -4.30
N LEU A 23 11.14 6.62 -4.06
CA LEU A 23 10.85 7.75 -4.93
C LEU A 23 12.07 8.66 -5.00
N PHE A 24 12.43 9.09 -6.21
CA PHE A 24 13.51 10.05 -6.42
C PHE A 24 14.84 9.65 -5.74
N GLY A 25 15.17 8.36 -5.80
CA GLY A 25 16.42 7.83 -5.24
C GLY A 25 16.41 7.60 -3.72
N GLN A 26 15.30 7.87 -3.03
CA GLN A 26 15.19 7.73 -1.58
C GLN A 26 13.95 6.95 -1.18
N VAL A 27 14.01 6.32 -0.01
CA VAL A 27 12.86 5.68 0.61
C VAL A 27 12.05 6.74 1.35
N GLN A 28 10.75 6.81 1.08
CA GLN A 28 9.83 7.73 1.72
C GLN A 28 8.67 6.99 2.40
N GLU A 29 8.29 7.46 3.58
CA GLU A 29 7.15 6.97 4.36
C GLU A 29 6.14 8.09 4.54
N ASN A 30 5.33 8.30 3.51
CA ASN A 30 4.37 9.41 3.51
C ASN A 30 3.13 9.04 4.34
N PRO A 31 2.55 10.03 5.07
CA PRO A 31 1.30 9.83 5.77
C PRO A 31 0.16 9.52 4.79
N VAL A 32 -0.98 9.11 5.34
CA VAL A 32 -2.23 8.99 4.56
C VAL A 32 -2.55 10.34 3.93
N SER A 33 -3.08 10.35 2.70
CA SER A 33 -3.52 11.60 2.09
C SER A 33 -4.66 12.21 2.92
N PRO A 34 -4.60 13.52 3.26
CA PRO A 34 -5.66 14.18 4.04
C PRO A 34 -7.06 14.04 3.42
N PHE A 35 -7.14 14.00 2.08
CA PHE A 35 -8.42 13.81 1.40
C PHE A 35 -9.09 12.45 1.67
N VAL A 36 -8.32 11.46 2.12
CA VAL A 36 -8.87 10.17 2.56
C VAL A 36 -9.42 10.28 3.98
N GLU A 37 -8.90 11.18 4.81
CA GLU A 37 -9.40 11.42 6.17
C GLU A 37 -10.79 12.07 6.15
N ASP A 38 -11.02 13.00 5.21
CA ASP A 38 -12.30 13.71 5.01
C ASP A 38 -13.49 12.81 4.66
N ILE A 39 -13.25 11.62 4.12
CA ILE A 39 -14.33 10.66 3.81
C ILE A 39 -14.94 10.14 5.12
N ASP A 40 -16.26 9.98 5.19
CA ASP A 40 -16.92 9.41 6.37
C ASP A 40 -16.39 7.99 6.66
N ARG A 41 -16.14 7.68 7.95
CA ARG A 41 -15.69 6.35 8.39
C ARG A 41 -16.72 5.26 8.06
N ALA A 42 -18.00 5.57 8.07
CA ALA A 42 -19.06 4.62 7.74
C ALA A 42 -18.99 4.13 6.28
N LEU A 43 -18.31 4.87 5.40
CA LEU A 43 -18.14 4.56 3.99
C LEU A 43 -16.79 3.86 3.69
N LYS A 44 -15.97 3.61 4.72
CA LYS A 44 -14.63 3.04 4.56
C LYS A 44 -14.60 1.59 5.01
N GLU A 45 -14.17 0.72 4.12
CA GLU A 45 -13.72 -0.62 4.47
C GLU A 45 -12.19 -0.65 4.47
N LEU A 46 -11.58 -0.92 5.63
CA LEU A 46 -10.13 -0.94 5.79
C LEU A 46 -9.59 -2.35 5.56
N GLN A 47 -9.04 -2.59 4.37
CA GLN A 47 -8.30 -3.81 4.09
C GLN A 47 -6.80 -3.57 4.32
N SER A 48 -6.21 -4.32 5.26
CA SER A 48 -4.76 -4.35 5.42
C SER A 48 -4.15 -5.23 4.33
N ALA A 49 -3.14 -4.73 3.62
CA ALA A 49 -2.38 -5.56 2.70
C ALA A 49 -1.82 -6.76 3.48
N ARG A 50 -2.09 -7.98 3.03
CA ARG A 50 -1.52 -9.19 3.62
C ARG A 50 0.00 -9.07 3.55
N GLU A 51 0.66 -9.12 4.69
CA GLU A 51 2.11 -9.22 4.75
C GLU A 51 2.53 -10.42 3.91
N HIS A 52 3.15 -10.16 2.76
CA HIS A 52 3.86 -11.20 2.04
C HIS A 52 5.07 -11.51 2.91
N THR A 53 4.93 -12.51 3.78
CA THR A 53 6.05 -13.09 4.50
C THR A 53 7.03 -13.50 3.42
N ARG A 54 8.18 -12.82 3.33
CA ARG A 54 9.27 -13.32 2.48
C ARG A 54 9.54 -14.73 3.00
N PRO A 55 9.42 -15.77 2.16
CA PRO A 55 9.83 -17.09 2.60
C PRO A 55 11.28 -16.96 3.06
N ALA A 56 11.56 -17.43 4.28
CA ALA A 56 12.92 -17.49 4.77
C ALA A 56 13.72 -18.27 3.72
N LEU A 57 14.73 -17.63 3.11
CA LEU A 57 15.67 -18.38 2.29
C LEU A 57 16.24 -19.46 3.20
N PRO A 58 16.13 -20.75 2.85
CA PRO A 58 16.83 -21.78 3.61
C PRO A 58 18.33 -21.48 3.50
N GLU A 59 18.98 -21.14 4.62
CA GLU A 59 20.44 -20.92 4.71
C GLU A 59 21.25 -22.08 4.11
N GLN A 60 20.60 -23.24 3.98
CA GLN A 60 21.16 -24.50 3.50
C GLN A 60 21.66 -24.47 2.05
N ILE A 61 21.15 -23.57 1.19
CA ILE A 61 21.57 -23.55 -0.23
C ILE A 61 22.92 -22.84 -0.42
N LEU A 62 23.32 -21.93 0.50
CA LEU A 62 24.57 -21.18 0.38
C LEU A 62 25.80 -22.02 0.76
N LEU A 63 25.62 -22.98 1.68
CA LEU A 63 26.70 -23.83 2.20
C LEU A 63 26.93 -25.09 1.36
N SER A 64 26.13 -25.33 0.31
CA SER A 64 26.31 -26.47 -0.61
C SER A 64 27.02 -26.09 -1.92
N LEU A 65 27.36 -24.81 -2.11
CA LEU A 65 28.03 -24.30 -3.31
C LEU A 65 29.54 -24.09 -3.12
N PHE A 66 30.05 -24.45 -1.94
CA PHE A 66 31.47 -24.62 -1.62
C PHE A 66 31.70 -26.08 -1.20
#